data_AF-A0A937G3Z3-F1
#
_entry.id   AF-A0A937G3Z3-F1
#
_cell.length_a   1.000
_cell.length_b   1.000
_cell.length_c   1.000
_cell.angle_alpha   90.00
_cell.angle_beta   90.00
_cell.angle_gamma   90.00
#
_symmetry.space_group_name_H-M   'P 1'
#
loop_
_entity.id
_entity.type
_entity.pdbx_description
1 polymer ?
#
loop_
_entity_poly.entity_id
_entity_poly.type
_entity_poly.pdbx_seq_one_letter_code
_entity_poly.pdbx_strand_id
1 'polypeptide(L)'
;MIQRIQSLYMLLLILINFLIIISIDSTKEFSLPESYFGNFRQYINDYFFSELFILIILINVFLFKYLKIQLIILKLLFVPLFFGILNFFDERSIISSFKDPCLIYFFLSFFLIFITISSIKKDKSKINSLDRIR
;
A
#
# COMPACT_ATOMS: atom_id res chain seq x y z
N MET A 1 -19.36 -13.64 3.42
CA MET A 1 -19.18 -13.26 2.00
C MET A 1 -18.37 -11.97 1.79
N ILE A 2 -18.09 -11.16 2.82
CA ILE A 2 -17.33 -9.90 2.73
C ILE A 2 -15.80 -10.10 2.72
N GLN A 3 -15.28 -11.21 3.28
CA GLN A 3 -13.87 -11.63 3.11
C GLN A 3 -13.40 -11.68 1.64
N ARG A 4 -14.28 -11.94 0.66
CA ARG A 4 -13.95 -11.92 -0.79
C ARG A 4 -13.67 -10.52 -1.34
N ILE A 5 -14.30 -9.51 -0.75
CA ILE A 5 -14.19 -8.12 -1.19
C ILE A 5 -12.87 -7.53 -0.69
N GLN A 6 -12.49 -7.84 0.55
CA GLN A 6 -11.22 -7.46 1.10
C GLN A 6 -10.03 -8.06 0.32
N SER A 7 -10.09 -9.36 0.00
CA SER A 7 -9.04 -10.00 -0.80
C SER A 7 -8.87 -9.34 -2.18
N LEU A 8 -9.96 -8.83 -2.76
CA LEU A 8 -9.93 -8.11 -4.03
C LEU A 8 -9.22 -6.76 -3.90
N TYR A 9 -9.43 -6.02 -2.81
CA TYR A 9 -8.68 -4.79 -2.54
C TYR A 9 -7.19 -5.04 -2.31
N MET A 10 -6.83 -6.11 -1.61
CA MET A 10 -5.42 -6.50 -1.44
C MET A 10 -4.79 -6.95 -2.75
N LEU A 11 -5.53 -7.67 -3.60
CA LEU A 11 -5.08 -8.05 -4.94
C LEU A 11 -4.83 -6.81 -5.80
N LEU A 12 -5.75 -5.84 -5.79
CA LEU A 12 -5.56 -4.56 -6.48
C LEU A 12 -4.30 -3.85 -5.99
N LEU A 13 -4.07 -3.78 -4.68
CA LEU A 13 -2.84 -3.23 -4.09
C LEU A 13 -1.58 -3.92 -4.62
N ILE A 14 -1.57 -5.26 -4.72
CA ILE A 14 -0.45 -6.01 -5.31
C ILE A 14 -0.24 -5.62 -6.77
N LEU A 15 -1.30 -5.62 -7.58
CA LEU A 15 -1.23 -5.29 -9.01
C LEU A 15 -0.71 -3.88 -9.25
N ILE A 16 -1.15 -2.92 -8.46
CA ILE A 16 -0.70 -1.54 -8.54
C ILE A 16 0.79 -1.44 -8.17
N ASN A 17 1.25 -2.17 -7.15
CA ASN A 17 2.67 -2.23 -6.80
C ASN A 17 3.51 -2.82 -7.95
N PHE A 18 3.01 -3.84 -8.66
CA PHE A 18 3.68 -4.34 -9.86
C PHE A 18 3.72 -3.32 -11.01
N LEU A 19 2.66 -2.54 -11.21
CA LEU A 19 2.67 -1.49 -12.24
C LEU A 19 3.73 -0.42 -11.96
N ILE A 20 3.98 -0.13 -10.68
CA ILE A 20 4.97 0.87 -10.28
C ILE A 20 6.38 0.41 -10.55
N ILE A 21 6.68 -0.84 -10.17
CA ILE A 21 7.94 -1.53 -10.49
C ILE A 21 8.25 -1.38 -11.98
N ILE A 22 7.24 -1.59 -12.85
CA ILE A 22 7.40 -1.46 -14.30
C ILE A 22 7.53 0.01 -14.74
N SER A 23 6.83 0.94 -14.08
CA SER A 23 6.74 2.34 -14.53
C SER A 23 7.93 3.23 -14.16
N ILE A 24 8.60 2.97 -13.02
CA ILE A 24 9.61 3.86 -12.43
C ILE A 24 10.78 4.14 -13.39
N ASP A 25 11.17 3.16 -14.20
CA ASP A 25 12.28 3.29 -15.16
C ASP A 25 11.83 3.26 -16.64
N SER A 26 10.53 3.37 -16.89
CA SER A 26 10.00 3.29 -18.26
C SER A 26 10.39 4.50 -19.13
N THR A 27 10.62 5.67 -18.54
CA THR A 27 10.95 6.92 -19.25
C THR A 27 11.73 7.91 -18.36
N LYS A 28 12.69 8.64 -18.94
CA LYS A 28 13.59 9.57 -18.22
C LYS A 28 12.87 10.66 -17.42
N GLU A 29 11.69 11.10 -17.85
CA GLU A 29 10.91 12.16 -17.19
C GLU A 29 10.29 11.73 -15.84
N PHE A 30 10.00 10.43 -15.70
CA PHE A 30 9.49 9.86 -14.44
C PHE A 30 10.61 9.34 -13.53
N SER A 31 11.86 9.40 -13.98
CA SER A 31 12.99 9.07 -13.13
C SER A 31 13.12 10.07 -11.98
N LEU A 32 13.22 9.56 -10.76
CA LEU A 32 13.39 10.36 -9.55
C LEU A 32 14.82 10.93 -9.50
N PRO A 33 15.01 12.25 -9.27
CA PRO A 33 16.35 12.82 -9.04
C PRO A 33 16.91 12.41 -7.67
N GLU A 34 18.20 12.63 -7.42
CA GLU A 34 18.84 12.29 -6.13
C GLU A 34 18.24 13.10 -4.96
N SER A 35 17.94 12.43 -3.84
CA SER A 35 17.30 13.04 -2.66
C SER A 35 18.29 13.47 -1.59
N TYR A 36 17.91 14.47 -0.79
CA TYR A 36 18.70 14.99 0.34
C TYR A 36 18.66 14.09 1.58
N PHE A 37 17.72 13.13 1.66
CA PHE A 37 17.63 12.14 2.74
C PHE A 37 18.41 10.83 2.49
N GLY A 38 19.14 10.74 1.37
CA GLY A 38 19.98 9.59 1.01
C GLY A 38 19.18 8.38 0.48
N ASN A 39 19.78 7.63 -0.45
CA ASN A 39 19.44 6.31 -1.04
C ASN A 39 17.95 5.87 -1.21
N PHE A 40 16.93 6.71 -1.05
CA PHE A 40 15.53 6.32 -1.23
C PHE A 40 15.24 5.91 -2.68
N ARG A 41 15.82 6.66 -3.63
CA ARG A 41 15.91 6.29 -5.05
C ARG A 41 16.46 4.89 -5.24
N GLN A 42 17.53 4.52 -4.54
CA GLN A 42 18.13 3.18 -4.63
C GLN A 42 17.20 2.12 -4.04
N TYR A 43 16.52 2.42 -2.93
CA TYR A 43 15.55 1.53 -2.30
C TYR A 43 14.32 1.21 -3.17
N ILE A 44 13.87 2.18 -3.96
CA ILE A 44 12.75 2.04 -4.90
C ILE A 44 13.23 1.44 -6.24
N ASN A 45 14.35 1.92 -6.79
CA ASN A 45 14.91 1.46 -8.06
C ASN A 45 15.44 0.02 -7.97
N ASP A 46 16.00 -0.38 -6.83
CA ASP A 46 16.43 -1.76 -6.58
C ASP A 46 15.24 -2.67 -6.23
N TYR A 47 14.01 -2.16 -6.36
CA TYR A 47 12.73 -2.83 -6.07
C TYR A 47 12.53 -3.33 -4.63
N PHE A 48 13.55 -3.25 -3.78
CA PHE A 48 13.55 -3.78 -2.42
C PHE A 48 12.40 -3.24 -1.55
N PHE A 49 12.05 -1.96 -1.67
CA PHE A 49 10.89 -1.40 -0.99
C PHE A 49 9.58 -2.05 -1.44
N SER A 50 9.39 -2.17 -2.76
CA SER A 50 8.19 -2.75 -3.37
C SER A 50 8.07 -4.24 -3.07
N GLU A 51 9.18 -4.98 -3.05
CA GLU A 51 9.23 -6.40 -2.68
C GLU A 51 8.80 -6.62 -1.23
N LEU A 52 9.35 -5.86 -0.29
CA LEU A 52 8.94 -5.92 1.12
C LEU A 52 7.45 -5.57 1.26
N PHE A 53 6.97 -4.57 0.53
CA PHE A 53 5.57 -4.16 0.56
C PHE A 53 4.63 -5.25 0.04
N ILE A 54 4.97 -5.88 -1.09
CA ILE A 54 4.23 -7.01 -1.68
C ILE A 54 4.22 -8.21 -0.72
N LEU A 55 5.36 -8.55 -0.10
CA LEU A 55 5.44 -9.61 0.90
C LEU A 55 4.50 -9.38 2.08
N ILE A 56 4.49 -8.16 2.64
CA ILE A 56 3.59 -7.82 3.76
C ILE A 56 2.12 -7.93 3.33
N ILE A 57 1.79 -7.52 2.11
CA ILE A 57 0.43 -7.69 1.56
C ILE A 57 0.07 -9.17 1.42
N LEU A 58 0.96 -10.02 0.88
CA LEU A 58 0.73 -11.45 0.74
C LEU A 58 0.52 -12.13 2.10
N ILE A 59 1.34 -11.78 3.10
CA ILE A 59 1.15 -12.25 4.48
C ILE A 59 -0.25 -11.84 4.98
N ASN A 60 -0.66 -10.60 4.71
CA ASN A 60 -1.98 -10.11 5.10
C ASN A 60 -3.12 -10.91 4.44
N VAL A 61 -2.97 -11.30 3.18
CA VAL A 61 -3.90 -12.18 2.46
C VAL A 61 -3.99 -13.53 3.17
N PHE A 62 -2.87 -14.19 3.48
CA PHE A 62 -2.92 -15.52 4.13
C PHE A 62 -3.51 -15.51 5.55
N LEU A 63 -3.55 -14.35 6.22
CA LEU A 63 -4.07 -14.18 7.59
C LEU A 63 -5.59 -14.00 7.69
N PHE A 64 -6.39 -14.45 6.72
CA PHE A 64 -7.86 -14.27 6.72
C PHE A 64 -8.57 -14.77 8.00
N LYS A 65 -8.06 -15.81 8.64
CA LYS A 65 -8.62 -16.34 9.91
C LYS A 65 -8.29 -15.46 11.11
N TYR A 66 -7.25 -14.64 11.02
CA TYR A 66 -6.70 -13.85 12.11
C TYR A 66 -6.94 -12.35 11.90
N LEU A 67 -8.21 -11.94 11.83
CA LEU A 67 -8.64 -10.57 11.53
C LEU A 67 -7.99 -9.49 12.42
N LYS A 68 -7.70 -9.81 13.69
CA LYS A 68 -6.99 -8.88 14.59
C LYS A 68 -5.56 -8.61 14.12
N ILE A 69 -4.82 -9.66 13.76
CA ILE A 69 -3.44 -9.56 13.26
C ILE A 69 -3.43 -8.87 11.90
N GLN A 70 -4.39 -9.24 11.05
CA GLN A 70 -4.58 -8.64 9.73
C GLN A 70 -4.76 -7.12 9.79
N LEU A 71 -5.57 -6.63 10.73
CA LEU A 71 -5.75 -5.20 10.97
C LEU A 71 -4.48 -4.50 11.45
N ILE A 72 -3.66 -5.15 12.28
CA ILE A 72 -2.40 -4.59 12.76
C ILE A 72 -1.43 -4.44 11.59
N ILE A 73 -1.26 -5.49 10.78
CA ILE A 73 -0.39 -5.47 9.60
C ILE A 73 -0.83 -4.40 8.59
N LEU A 74 -2.14 -4.28 8.32
CA LEU A 74 -2.66 -3.24 7.42
C LEU A 74 -2.42 -1.82 7.93
N LYS A 75 -2.50 -1.60 9.25
CA LYS A 75 -2.12 -0.32 9.84
C LYS A 75 -0.63 -0.06 9.72
N LEU A 76 0.19 -1.10 9.85
CA LEU A 76 1.63 -0.99 9.72
C LEU A 76 2.05 -0.61 8.30
N LEU A 77 1.29 -1.02 7.28
CA LEU A 77 1.51 -0.60 5.87
C LEU A 77 1.33 0.91 5.64
N PHE A 78 0.63 1.65 6.51
CA PHE A 78 0.55 3.11 6.39
C PHE A 78 1.90 3.79 6.64
N VAL A 79 2.74 3.24 7.52
CA VAL A 79 4.03 3.84 7.90
C VAL A 79 4.96 3.97 6.68
N PRO A 80 5.28 2.89 5.95
CA PRO A 80 6.14 2.99 4.76
C PRO A 80 5.49 3.82 3.64
N LEU A 81 4.17 3.78 3.45
CA LEU A 81 3.51 4.66 2.47
C LEU A 81 3.61 6.14 2.83
N PHE A 82 3.51 6.47 4.12
CA PHE A 82 3.62 7.84 4.59
C PHE A 82 5.03 8.38 4.40
N PHE A 83 6.05 7.61 4.77
CA PHE A 83 7.44 7.96 4.47
C PHE A 83 7.70 8.05 2.97
N GLY A 84 7.11 7.16 2.17
CA GLY A 84 7.23 7.21 0.72
C GLY A 84 6.66 8.50 0.11
N ILE A 85 5.52 8.99 0.60
CA ILE A 85 4.97 10.28 0.18
C ILE A 85 5.85 11.46 0.57
N LEU A 86 6.40 11.45 1.79
CA LEU A 86 7.26 12.53 2.26
C LEU A 86 8.50 12.63 1.38
N ASN A 87 9.13 11.49 1.09
CA ASN A 87 10.30 11.44 0.22
C ASN A 87 9.94 11.83 -1.23
N PHE A 88 8.76 11.45 -1.71
CA PHE A 88 8.30 11.84 -3.04
C PHE A 88 8.14 13.37 -3.20
N PHE A 89 7.68 14.08 -2.15
CA PHE A 89 7.62 15.54 -2.15
C PHE A 89 8.96 16.22 -1.88
N ASP A 90 9.92 15.52 -1.29
CA ASP A 90 11.29 16.02 -1.13
C ASP A 90 12.05 15.96 -2.47
N GLU A 91 11.88 14.87 -3.22
CA GLU A 91 12.54 14.64 -4.51
C GLU A 91 11.94 15.46 -5.66
N ARG A 92 10.65 15.79 -5.59
CA ARG A 92 9.94 16.56 -6.63
C ARG A 92 9.32 17.81 -6.04
N SER A 93 9.50 18.94 -6.74
CA SER A 93 8.76 20.16 -6.38
C SER A 93 7.25 19.87 -6.38
N ILE A 94 6.52 20.45 -5.42
CA ILE A 94 5.07 20.20 -5.22
C ILE A 94 4.29 20.29 -6.54
N ILE A 95 4.59 21.29 -7.38
CA ILE A 95 3.92 21.52 -8.67
C ILE A 95 4.20 20.39 -9.67
N SER A 96 5.44 19.89 -9.71
CA SER A 96 5.79 18.74 -10.56
C SER A 96 5.20 17.42 -10.04
N SER A 97 5.08 17.26 -8.72
CA SER A 97 4.51 16.07 -8.09
C SER A 97 3.04 15.84 -8.49
N PHE A 98 2.26 16.90 -8.69
CA PHE A 98 0.87 16.79 -9.15
C PHE A 98 0.71 16.28 -10.59
N LYS A 99 1.76 16.38 -11.42
CA LYS A 99 1.76 15.87 -12.79
C LYS A 99 2.24 14.42 -12.88
N ASP A 100 2.85 13.91 -11.81
CA ASP A 100 3.47 12.60 -11.79
C ASP A 100 2.45 11.53 -11.32
N PRO A 101 2.26 10.44 -12.08
CA PRO A 101 1.33 9.37 -11.76
C PRO A 101 1.66 8.65 -10.43
N CYS A 102 2.89 8.75 -9.92
CA CYS A 102 3.29 8.17 -8.64
C CYS A 102 2.50 8.78 -7.45
N LEU A 103 2.11 10.05 -7.55
CA LEU A 103 1.24 10.68 -6.54
C LEU A 103 -0.13 9.99 -6.47
N ILE A 104 -0.71 9.69 -7.64
CA ILE A 104 -1.99 8.96 -7.75
C ILE A 104 -1.86 7.57 -7.13
N TYR A 105 -0.72 6.89 -7.34
CA TYR A 105 -0.45 5.61 -6.69
C TYR A 105 -0.58 5.69 -5.18
N PHE A 106 0.10 6.65 -4.53
CA PHE A 106 0.09 6.70 -3.09
C PHE A 106 -1.31 6.97 -2.53
N PHE A 107 -2.05 7.90 -3.15
CA PHE A 107 -3.44 8.17 -2.78
C PHE A 107 -4.32 6.93 -2.92
N LEU A 108 -4.20 6.23 -4.04
CA LEU A 108 -5.01 5.05 -4.33
C LEU A 108 -4.66 3.89 -3.40
N SER A 109 -3.38 3.74 -3.04
CA SER A 109 -2.92 2.76 -2.05
C SER A 109 -3.45 3.04 -0.66
N PHE A 110 -3.38 4.28 -0.18
CA PHE A 110 -3.98 4.65 1.09
C PHE A 110 -5.49 4.39 1.11
N PHE A 111 -6.18 4.75 0.03
CA PHE A 111 -7.61 4.50 -0.12
C PHE A 111 -7.96 3.01 -0.06
N LEU A 112 -7.22 2.17 -0.80
CA LEU A 112 -7.44 0.72 -0.80
C LEU A 112 -7.18 0.10 0.57
N ILE A 113 -6.10 0.47 1.26
CA ILE A 113 -5.81 0.00 2.62
C ILE A 113 -6.92 0.44 3.57
N PHE A 114 -7.37 1.69 3.48
CA PHE A 114 -8.45 2.21 4.32
C PHE A 114 -9.76 1.44 4.15
N ILE A 115 -10.17 1.18 2.91
CA ILE A 115 -11.39 0.40 2.62
C ILE A 115 -11.21 -1.05 3.09
N THR A 116 -10.02 -1.64 2.91
CA THR A 116 -9.70 -2.98 3.40
C THR A 116 -9.86 -3.07 4.91
N ILE A 117 -9.29 -2.13 5.67
CA ILE A 117 -9.45 -2.05 7.13
C ILE A 117 -10.91 -1.92 7.52
N SER A 118 -11.65 -1.04 6.84
CA SER A 118 -13.08 -0.80 7.10
C SER A 118 -13.90 -2.07 6.85
N SER A 119 -13.55 -2.83 5.82
CA SER A 119 -14.21 -4.10 5.48
C SER A 119 -13.94 -5.18 6.53
N ILE A 120 -12.68 -5.34 6.97
CA ILE A 120 -12.33 -6.27 8.06
C ILE A 120 -13.05 -5.91 9.36
N LYS A 121 -13.13 -4.61 9.70
CA LYS A 121 -13.82 -4.15 10.91
C LYS A 121 -15.31 -4.53 10.88
N LYS A 122 -15.97 -4.35 9.73
CA LYS A 122 -17.38 -4.78 9.52
C LYS A 122 -17.53 -6.30 9.67
N ASP A 123 -16.56 -7.07 9.21
CA ASP A 123 -16.57 -8.53 9.37
C ASP A 123 -16.39 -8.97 10.81
N LYS A 124 -15.42 -8.37 11.49
CA LYS A 124 -15.19 -8.62 12.92
C LYS A 124 -16.44 -8.30 13.75
N SER A 125 -17.15 -7.20 13.46
CA SER A 125 -18.40 -6.88 14.18
C SER A 125 -19.50 -7.91 13.94
N LYS A 126 -19.61 -8.45 12.71
CA LYS A 126 -20.60 -9.49 12.39
C LYS A 126 -20.30 -10.80 13.11
N ILE A 127 -19.04 -11.25 13.10
CA ILE A 127 -18.61 -12.47 13.81
C ILE A 127 -18.91 -12.33 15.29
N ASN A 128 -18.47 -11.24 15.92
CA ASN A 128 -18.73 -10.99 17.34
C ASN A 128 -20.23 -10.93 17.67
N SER A 129 -21.08 -10.43 16.75
CA SER A 129 -22.53 -10.41 16.97
C SER A 129 -23.16 -11.80 16.88
N LEU A 130 -22.66 -12.68 16.01
CA LEU A 130 -23.14 -14.05 15.85
C LEU A 130 -22.71 -14.92 17.04
N ASP A 131 -21.47 -14.77 17.50
CA ASP A 131 -20.97 -15.47 18.69
C ASP A 131 -21.70 -15.05 19.98
N ARG A 132 -22.35 -13.88 19.99
CA ARG A 132 -23.14 -13.40 21.14
C ARG A 132 -24.57 -13.98 21.18
N ILE A 133 -25.05 -14.51 20.06
CA ILE A 133 -26.40 -15.11 19.92
C ILE A 133 -26.36 -16.62 20.21
N ARG A 134 -25.19 -17.25 20.08
CA ARG A 134 -24.93 -18.64 20.50
C ARG A 134 -24.57 -18.73 21.97
#